data_AF-A0A0L1KZI4-F1
#
_entry.id   AF-A0A0L1KZI4-F1
#
_cell.length_a   1.000
_cell.length_b   1.000
_cell.length_c   1.000
_cell.angle_alpha   90.00
_cell.angle_beta   90.00
_cell.angle_gamma   90.00
#
_symmetry.space_group_name_H-M   'P 1'
#
loop_
_entity.id
_entity.type
_entity.pdbx_description
1 polymer ?
#
loop_
_entity_poly.entity_id
_entity_poly.type
_entity_poly.pdbx_seq_one_letter_code
_entity_poly.pdbx_strand_id
1 'polypeptide(L)'
;MRSTRLTKYYHSIPDDFVPKGVLHNKRLPNAEPQHRIKTMQALALSPHITDRPQHALLTLGSSILYSYLVNHRVALKDGISELLSLPRRNVSLSIIRNMEKKRSQGPLLNNVHPVPSPSNTEILATNNIGRSVIVRSKFEVQVSSSYSLEERVAFAAELWNLAEDSPSIDLFRHYGINFVAFPEPNFDVDFTRFGGMEISEAHAEMLKDREEVKMMNADLYLESL
;
A
#
# COMPACT_ATOMS: atom_id res chain seq x y z
N MET A 1 -2.51 -13.59 -69.54
CA MET A 1 -1.43 -13.56 -68.53
C MET A 1 -1.84 -12.63 -67.40
N ARG A 2 -2.14 -13.15 -66.20
CA ARG A 2 -2.47 -12.32 -65.02
C ARG A 2 -1.30 -12.37 -64.05
N SER A 3 -0.75 -11.20 -63.73
CA SER A 3 0.32 -10.95 -62.77
C SER A 3 -0.14 -11.32 -61.35
N THR A 4 0.57 -12.25 -60.71
CA THR A 4 0.46 -12.52 -59.27
C THR A 4 1.24 -11.45 -58.51
N ARG A 5 0.52 -10.45 -58.01
CA ARG A 5 1.07 -9.46 -57.08
C ARG A 5 1.32 -10.15 -55.74
N LEU A 6 2.54 -10.64 -55.52
CA LEU A 6 3.02 -11.15 -54.23
C LEU A 6 2.91 -10.05 -53.17
N THR A 7 2.02 -10.23 -52.19
CA THR A 7 1.96 -9.45 -50.96
C THR A 7 3.26 -9.71 -50.19
N LYS A 8 4.15 -8.72 -50.15
CA LYS A 8 5.32 -8.76 -49.26
C LYS A 8 4.81 -8.69 -47.81
N TYR A 9 4.96 -9.79 -47.07
CA TYR A 9 4.84 -9.76 -45.62
C TYR A 9 6.09 -9.03 -45.08
N TYR A 10 5.91 -7.83 -44.57
CA TYR A 10 6.98 -7.13 -43.85
C TYR A 10 7.14 -7.79 -42.48
N HIS A 11 8.37 -8.19 -42.13
CA HIS A 11 8.68 -8.60 -40.76
C HIS A 11 8.61 -7.38 -39.84
N SER A 12 7.98 -7.55 -38.67
CA SER A 12 7.72 -6.48 -37.69
C SER A 12 8.95 -6.04 -36.90
N ILE A 13 10.07 -6.75 -37.03
CA ILE A 13 11.31 -6.48 -36.31
C ILE A 13 12.45 -6.49 -37.34
N PRO A 14 13.17 -5.37 -37.54
CA PRO A 14 14.29 -5.32 -38.45
C PRO A 14 15.50 -6.08 -37.89
N ASP A 15 16.41 -6.52 -38.78
CA ASP A 15 17.56 -7.38 -38.44
C ASP A 15 18.57 -6.71 -37.49
N ASP A 16 18.50 -5.40 -37.33
CA ASP A 16 19.35 -4.57 -36.48
C ASP A 16 18.69 -4.17 -35.15
N PHE A 17 17.46 -4.62 -34.88
CA PHE A 17 16.74 -4.33 -33.63
C PHE A 17 17.50 -4.79 -32.39
N VAL A 18 18.23 -5.91 -32.50
CA VAL A 18 19.19 -6.35 -31.48
C VAL A 18 20.58 -6.34 -32.10
N PRO A 19 21.55 -5.63 -31.50
CA PRO A 19 22.92 -5.65 -31.99
C PRO A 19 23.51 -7.06 -31.98
N LYS A 20 24.19 -7.42 -33.07
CA LYS A 20 24.80 -8.74 -33.23
C LYS A 20 25.84 -8.99 -32.13
N GLY A 21 25.75 -10.16 -31.49
CA GLY A 21 26.69 -10.58 -30.44
C GLY A 21 26.34 -10.13 -29.02
N VAL A 22 25.22 -9.41 -28.82
CA VAL A 22 24.76 -9.05 -27.47
C VAL A 22 24.06 -10.23 -26.81
N LEU A 23 24.53 -10.62 -25.62
CA LEU A 23 23.86 -11.60 -24.78
C LEU A 23 22.61 -10.98 -24.12
N HIS A 24 21.51 -11.72 -24.11
CA HIS A 24 20.29 -11.30 -23.43
C HIS A 24 20.22 -11.85 -22.01
N ASN A 25 19.65 -11.05 -21.12
CA ASN A 25 19.29 -11.53 -19.79
C ASN A 25 18.28 -12.68 -19.88
N LYS A 26 18.47 -13.70 -19.04
CA LYS A 26 17.51 -14.79 -18.90
C LYS A 26 16.18 -14.22 -18.41
N ARG A 27 15.11 -14.42 -19.19
CA ARG A 27 13.76 -13.93 -18.86
C ARG A 27 13.05 -14.79 -17.81
N LEU A 28 13.46 -16.04 -17.69
CA LEU A 28 12.88 -17.02 -16.79
C LEU A 28 13.97 -17.55 -15.84
N PRO A 29 13.62 -17.85 -14.59
CA PRO A 29 14.58 -18.37 -13.62
C PRO A 29 15.12 -19.75 -14.03
N ASN A 30 14.32 -20.55 -14.74
CA ASN A 30 14.72 -21.88 -15.23
C ASN A 30 13.98 -22.26 -16.54
N ALA A 31 14.62 -23.05 -17.41
CA ALA A 31 14.02 -23.60 -18.62
C ALA A 31 13.04 -24.76 -18.34
N GLU A 32 13.21 -25.46 -17.22
CA GLU A 32 12.36 -26.58 -16.81
C GLU A 32 11.06 -26.09 -16.15
N PRO A 33 9.87 -26.50 -16.64
CA PRO A 33 8.59 -26.04 -16.10
C PRO A 33 8.40 -26.33 -14.61
N GLN A 34 8.86 -27.48 -14.14
CA GLN A 34 8.72 -27.89 -12.73
C GLN A 34 9.51 -26.97 -11.80
N HIS A 35 10.74 -26.61 -12.19
CA HIS A 35 11.56 -25.66 -11.44
C HIS A 35 10.93 -24.27 -11.43
N ARG A 36 10.35 -23.82 -12.55
CA ARG A 36 9.63 -22.55 -12.60
C ARG A 36 8.42 -22.54 -11.67
N ILE A 37 7.61 -23.60 -11.69
CA ILE A 37 6.43 -23.71 -10.82
C ILE A 37 6.85 -23.63 -9.35
N LYS A 38 7.89 -24.38 -8.95
CA LYS A 38 8.43 -24.33 -7.58
C LYS A 38 8.93 -22.94 -7.20
N THR A 39 9.69 -22.27 -8.08
CA THR A 39 10.18 -20.90 -7.80
C THR A 39 9.04 -19.89 -7.70
N MET A 40 8.05 -19.97 -8.60
CA MET A 40 6.90 -19.07 -8.58
C MET A 40 5.97 -19.32 -7.38
N GLN A 41 5.80 -20.59 -6.99
CA GLN A 41 5.05 -20.97 -5.79
C GLN A 41 5.74 -20.44 -4.51
N ALA A 42 7.07 -20.57 -4.43
CA ALA A 42 7.82 -20.00 -3.31
C ALA A 42 7.71 -18.47 -3.25
N LEU A 43 7.66 -17.78 -4.40
CA LEU A 43 7.44 -16.33 -4.43
C LEU A 43 6.01 -15.92 -4.08
N ALA A 44 5.00 -16.70 -4.50
CA ALA A 44 3.59 -16.42 -4.22
C ALA A 44 3.23 -16.65 -2.74
N LEU A 45 3.88 -17.62 -2.09
CA LEU A 45 3.71 -17.92 -0.67
C LEU A 45 4.73 -17.20 0.23
N SER A 46 5.70 -16.49 -0.38
CA SER A 46 6.63 -15.67 0.38
C SER A 46 5.83 -14.56 1.05
N PRO A 47 6.06 -14.26 2.34
CA PRO A 47 5.48 -13.08 2.95
C PRO A 47 5.85 -11.87 2.09
N HIS A 48 4.87 -11.01 1.77
CA HIS A 48 5.18 -9.85 0.93
C HIS A 48 6.33 -9.10 1.59
N ILE A 49 7.45 -8.96 0.88
CA ILE A 49 8.63 -8.21 1.40
C ILE A 49 8.24 -6.74 1.64
N THR A 50 7.18 -6.27 0.96
CA THR A 50 6.52 -4.98 1.19
C THR A 50 5.48 -4.98 2.32
N ASP A 51 5.04 -6.15 2.80
CA ASP A 51 4.36 -6.32 4.10
C ASP A 51 5.38 -6.34 5.25
N ARG A 52 6.42 -5.49 5.16
CA ARG A 52 6.83 -4.82 6.39
C ARG A 52 5.55 -4.23 6.97
N PRO A 53 5.18 -4.46 8.24
CA PRO A 53 3.94 -3.97 8.83
C PRO A 53 3.90 -2.44 8.93
N GLN A 54 3.90 -1.76 7.79
CA GLN A 54 3.36 -0.43 7.59
C GLN A 54 1.85 -0.59 7.47
N HIS A 55 1.21 -1.25 8.45
CA HIS A 55 -0.22 -1.16 8.58
C HIS A 55 -0.49 0.28 8.96
N ALA A 56 -1.02 1.01 8.00
CA ALA A 56 -1.66 2.26 8.25
C ALA A 56 -2.57 2.10 9.47
N LEU A 57 -2.32 2.84 10.54
CA LEU A 57 -3.24 2.95 11.66
C LEU A 57 -4.56 3.52 11.17
N LEU A 58 -4.48 4.66 10.49
CA LEU A 58 -5.60 5.39 9.92
C LEU A 58 -5.17 6.12 8.65
N THR A 59 -6.14 6.32 7.76
CA THR A 59 -6.05 7.24 6.63
C THR A 59 -6.59 8.60 7.07
N LEU A 60 -5.75 9.62 7.02
CA LEU A 60 -6.12 11.01 7.26
C LEU A 60 -6.33 11.73 5.92
N GLY A 61 -7.35 12.57 5.87
CA GLY A 61 -7.67 13.43 4.75
C GLY A 61 -7.67 14.89 5.19
N SER A 62 -7.07 15.73 4.34
CA SER A 62 -6.90 17.15 4.57
C SER A 62 -7.52 17.97 3.44
N SER A 63 -8.08 19.12 3.80
CA SER A 63 -8.56 20.15 2.87
C SER A 63 -7.44 20.96 2.23
N ILE A 64 -6.20 20.83 2.72
CA ILE A 64 -5.03 21.54 2.23
C ILE A 64 -4.44 20.85 1.00
N LEU A 65 -3.80 21.65 0.13
CA LEU A 65 -3.12 21.20 -1.07
C LEU A 65 -2.00 20.21 -0.77
N TYR A 66 -1.86 19.22 -1.65
CA TYR A 66 -0.81 18.20 -1.60
C TYR A 66 0.59 18.82 -1.48
N SER A 67 0.89 19.86 -2.27
CA SER A 67 2.21 20.51 -2.28
C SER A 67 2.59 21.09 -0.92
N TYR A 68 1.63 21.69 -0.21
CA TYR A 68 1.87 22.22 1.13
C TYR A 68 2.16 21.09 2.11
N LEU A 69 1.33 20.04 2.13
CA LEU A 69 1.55 18.93 3.07
C LEU A 69 2.85 18.17 2.81
N VAL A 70 3.30 18.09 1.55
CA VAL A 70 4.62 17.51 1.22
C VAL A 70 5.74 18.35 1.79
N ASN A 71 5.69 19.68 1.62
CA ASN A 71 6.71 20.59 2.15
C ASN A 71 6.75 20.58 3.68
N HIS A 72 5.62 20.32 4.33
CA HIS A 72 5.48 20.26 5.79
C HIS A 72 5.40 18.83 6.34
N ARG A 73 5.73 17.80 5.55
CA ARG A 73 5.57 16.39 5.94
C ARG A 73 6.34 16.02 7.20
N VAL A 74 7.51 16.64 7.40
CA VAL A 74 8.35 16.41 8.58
C VAL A 74 7.66 16.94 9.84
N ALA A 75 7.24 18.21 9.83
CA ALA A 75 6.54 18.82 10.97
C ALA A 75 5.18 18.14 11.25
N LEU A 76 4.46 17.73 10.20
CA LEU A 76 3.24 16.96 10.32
C LEU A 76 3.49 15.59 10.98
N LYS A 77 4.53 14.88 10.56
CA LYS A 77 4.95 13.61 11.18
C LYS A 77 5.31 13.82 12.65
N ASP A 78 6.05 14.88 12.95
CA ASP A 78 6.52 15.18 14.30
C ASP A 78 5.33 15.48 15.23
N GLY A 79 4.38 16.29 14.77
CA GLY A 79 3.14 16.55 15.50
C GLY A 79 2.28 15.30 15.71
N ILE A 80 2.17 14.40 14.72
CA ILE A 80 1.45 13.12 14.90
C ILE A 80 2.18 12.22 15.92
N SER A 81 3.52 12.23 15.90
CA SER A 81 4.33 11.50 16.87
C SER A 81 4.14 12.01 18.29
N GLU A 82 4.07 13.34 18.46
CA GLU A 82 3.78 13.99 19.74
C GLU A 82 2.36 13.66 20.23
N LEU A 83 1.35 13.70 19.35
CA LEU A 83 -0.03 13.35 19.69
C LEU A 83 -0.17 11.92 20.21
N LEU A 84 0.57 10.97 19.62
CA LEU A 84 0.56 9.57 20.03
C LEU A 84 1.55 9.26 21.16
N SER A 85 2.28 10.26 21.67
CA SER A 85 3.37 10.05 22.64
C SER A 85 4.40 9.01 22.20
N LEU A 86 4.65 8.89 20.89
CA LEU A 86 5.58 7.92 20.30
C LEU A 86 6.90 8.58 19.90
N PRO A 87 8.02 7.83 19.90
CA PRO A 87 9.27 8.32 19.31
C PRO A 87 9.11 8.60 17.82
N ARG A 88 9.68 9.72 17.34
CA ARG A 88 9.63 10.15 15.93
C ARG A 88 10.02 9.07 14.92
N ARG A 89 10.98 8.20 15.27
CA ARG A 89 11.45 7.11 14.40
C ARG A 89 10.38 6.02 14.18
N ASN A 90 9.43 5.89 15.10
CA ASN A 90 8.41 4.86 15.11
C ASN A 90 7.13 5.26 14.39
N VAL A 91 7.00 6.52 13.98
CA VAL A 91 5.88 7.00 13.17
C VAL A 91 6.37 7.27 11.75
N SER A 92 5.60 6.86 10.76
CA SER A 92 5.83 7.19 9.36
C SER A 92 4.52 7.61 8.71
N LEU A 93 4.63 8.46 7.69
CA LEU A 93 3.49 8.85 6.88
C LEU A 93 3.70 8.21 5.50
N SER A 94 2.67 7.62 4.93
CA SER A 94 2.71 7.15 3.54
C SER A 94 2.89 8.31 2.55
N ILE A 95 2.94 7.98 1.27
CA ILE A 95 2.93 8.96 0.20
C ILE A 95 1.61 9.73 0.26
N ILE A 96 1.70 11.06 0.39
CA ILE A 96 0.53 11.94 0.34
C ILE A 96 -0.03 11.87 -1.08
N ARG A 97 -1.33 11.62 -1.22
CA ARG A 97 -2.02 11.49 -2.51
C ARG A 97 -2.78 12.78 -2.80
N ASN A 98 -2.61 13.33 -4.00
CA ASN A 98 -3.40 14.46 -4.47
C ASN A 98 -4.77 13.96 -4.97
N MET A 99 -5.84 14.48 -4.36
CA MET A 99 -7.22 14.10 -4.65
C MET A 99 -7.92 15.09 -5.59
N GLU A 100 -7.33 16.24 -5.90
CA GLU A 100 -7.97 17.34 -6.66
C GLU A 100 -8.51 16.94 -8.03
N LYS A 101 -7.92 15.93 -8.68
CA LYS A 101 -8.45 15.39 -9.93
C LYS A 101 -9.70 14.55 -9.63
N LYS A 102 -10.89 15.15 -9.79
CA LYS A 102 -12.18 14.45 -9.81
C LYS A 102 -12.14 13.30 -10.82
N ARG A 103 -11.93 12.08 -10.33
CA ARG A 103 -12.22 10.84 -11.05
C ARG A 103 -13.62 10.39 -10.63
N SER A 104 -14.38 9.72 -11.49
CA SER A 104 -15.77 9.33 -11.20
C SER A 104 -15.88 8.02 -10.41
N GLN A 105 -14.83 7.19 -10.39
CA GLN A 105 -14.72 5.93 -9.64
C GLN A 105 -13.25 5.61 -9.30
N GLY A 106 -13.00 4.95 -8.16
CA GLY A 106 -11.69 4.40 -7.75
C GLY A 106 -11.09 4.97 -6.44
N PRO A 107 -10.00 4.38 -5.90
CA PRO A 107 -9.40 4.73 -4.60
C PRO A 107 -8.79 6.16 -4.53
N LEU A 108 -8.83 6.89 -5.63
CA LEU A 108 -8.35 8.27 -5.78
C LEU A 108 -9.49 9.31 -5.86
N LEU A 109 -10.68 8.96 -5.35
CA LEU A 109 -11.83 9.87 -5.30
C LEU A 109 -11.68 10.97 -4.23
N ASN A 110 -11.94 12.23 -4.63
CA ASN A 110 -12.37 13.26 -3.68
C ASN A 110 -13.61 12.71 -2.97
N ASN A 111 -13.48 12.36 -1.68
CA ASN A 111 -14.58 11.85 -0.88
C ASN A 111 -15.61 12.95 -0.65
N VAL A 112 -16.47 13.21 -1.64
CA VAL A 112 -17.75 13.87 -1.43
C VAL A 112 -18.74 12.74 -1.22
N HIS A 113 -18.77 12.15 -0.03
CA HIS A 113 -19.81 11.18 0.32
C HIS A 113 -21.10 11.95 0.64
N PRO A 114 -22.21 11.75 -0.09
CA PRO A 114 -23.50 11.59 0.57
C PRO A 114 -23.49 10.19 1.22
N VAL A 115 -23.70 10.14 2.53
CA VAL A 115 -23.84 8.89 3.29
C VAL A 115 -25.08 8.14 2.81
N PRO A 116 -25.00 6.89 2.29
CA PRO A 116 -26.14 6.00 2.25
C PRO A 116 -26.15 5.14 3.53
N SER A 117 -27.10 5.44 4.42
CA SER A 117 -27.48 4.71 5.64
C SER A 117 -27.87 3.23 5.42
N PRO A 118 -28.19 2.42 6.46
CA PRO A 118 -27.57 2.23 7.78
C PRO A 118 -27.49 0.73 8.20
N SER A 119 -26.45 0.29 8.93
CA SER A 119 -26.55 -0.92 9.78
C SER A 119 -25.51 -0.92 10.91
N ASN A 120 -25.99 -0.58 12.11
CA ASN A 120 -25.43 -0.91 13.43
C ASN A 120 -23.97 -0.53 13.72
N THR A 121 -23.71 0.77 13.82
CA THR A 121 -23.13 1.43 15.02
C THR A 121 -23.11 2.93 14.72
N GLU A 122 -23.85 3.70 15.51
CA GLU A 122 -23.85 5.17 15.44
C GLU A 122 -22.46 5.68 15.84
N ILE A 123 -21.57 5.89 14.87
CA ILE A 123 -20.31 6.60 15.07
C ILE A 123 -20.45 7.95 14.35
N LEU A 124 -20.99 8.93 15.08
CA LEU A 124 -20.71 10.37 15.05
C LEU A 124 -20.45 11.07 13.70
N ALA A 125 -21.14 10.65 12.65
CA ALA A 125 -21.45 11.51 11.50
C ALA A 125 -22.64 12.46 11.76
N THR A 126 -23.06 12.63 13.01
CA THR A 126 -24.31 13.31 13.38
C THR A 126 -24.22 14.84 13.49
N ASN A 127 -23.05 15.46 13.40
CA ASN A 127 -22.92 16.93 13.47
C ASN A 127 -22.57 17.64 12.15
N ASN A 128 -22.49 16.94 11.01
CA ASN A 128 -22.19 17.57 9.71
C ASN A 128 -23.00 17.01 8.53
N ILE A 129 -24.25 16.61 8.76
CA ILE A 129 -25.18 16.27 7.68
C ILE A 129 -25.45 17.54 6.85
N GLY A 130 -24.76 17.69 5.72
CA GLY A 130 -24.95 18.77 4.75
C GLY A 130 -23.71 19.61 4.37
N ARG A 131 -22.55 19.40 5.01
CA ARG A 131 -21.29 20.07 4.60
C ARG A 131 -20.45 19.13 3.75
N SER A 132 -20.25 19.48 2.48
CA SER A 132 -19.29 18.80 1.61
C SER A 132 -17.88 18.90 2.23
N VAL A 133 -17.37 17.80 2.79
CA VAL A 133 -16.00 17.72 3.29
C VAL A 133 -15.07 17.72 2.08
N ILE A 134 -14.40 18.83 1.84
CA ILE A 134 -13.41 18.92 0.75
C ILE A 134 -12.12 18.27 1.28
N VAL A 135 -11.81 17.08 0.76
CA VAL A 135 -10.53 16.40 0.99
C VAL A 135 -9.69 16.56 -0.28
N ARG A 136 -8.66 17.40 -0.25
CA ARG A 136 -7.74 17.61 -1.38
C ARG A 136 -6.51 16.71 -1.32
N SER A 137 -6.19 16.20 -0.14
CA SER A 137 -5.03 15.35 0.08
C SER A 137 -5.37 14.22 1.04
N LYS A 138 -4.83 13.02 0.81
CA LYS A 138 -4.94 11.88 1.74
C LYS A 138 -3.58 11.28 2.03
N PHE A 139 -3.37 10.78 3.23
CA PHE A 139 -2.19 10.02 3.60
C PHE A 139 -2.50 9.08 4.76
N GLU A 140 -1.88 7.92 4.76
CA GLU A 140 -1.90 6.97 5.87
C GLU A 140 -0.84 7.31 6.92
N VAL A 141 -1.21 7.20 8.19
CA VAL A 141 -0.31 7.20 9.36
C VAL A 141 0.08 5.76 9.65
N GLN A 142 1.36 5.47 9.74
CA GLN A 142 1.90 4.13 9.96
C GLN A 142 2.79 4.14 11.19
N VAL A 143 2.81 3.04 11.94
CA VAL A 143 3.72 2.85 13.09
C VAL A 143 4.63 1.66 12.89
N SER A 144 5.72 1.64 13.64
CA SER A 144 6.72 0.56 13.61
C SER A 144 6.08 -0.82 13.75
N SER A 145 6.61 -1.79 13.00
CA SER A 145 6.24 -3.20 13.10
C SER A 145 6.65 -3.87 14.41
N SER A 146 7.48 -3.19 15.21
CA SER A 146 7.85 -3.64 16.56
C SER A 146 6.69 -3.63 17.55
N TYR A 147 5.60 -2.92 17.25
CA TYR A 147 4.41 -2.89 18.08
C TYR A 147 3.47 -4.04 17.72
N SER A 148 2.88 -4.65 18.74
CA SER A 148 1.87 -5.69 18.61
C SER A 148 0.61 -5.18 17.91
N LEU A 149 -0.26 -6.11 17.48
CA LEU A 149 -1.55 -5.73 16.90
C LEU A 149 -2.41 -4.94 17.90
N GLU A 150 -2.43 -5.35 19.17
CA GLU A 150 -3.21 -4.70 20.24
C GLU A 150 -2.75 -3.25 20.49
N GLU A 151 -1.44 -3.03 20.57
CA GLU A 151 -0.87 -1.68 20.73
C GLU A 151 -1.24 -0.79 19.54
N ARG A 152 -1.16 -1.33 18.32
CA ARG A 152 -1.53 -0.59 17.11
C ARG A 152 -3.02 -0.24 17.08
N VAL A 153 -3.89 -1.15 17.49
CA VAL A 153 -5.32 -0.88 17.60
C VAL A 153 -5.57 0.21 18.66
N ALA A 154 -4.84 0.20 19.78
CA ALA A 154 -4.93 1.26 20.79
C ALA A 154 -4.49 2.63 20.23
N PHE A 155 -3.36 2.71 19.51
CA PHE A 155 -2.92 3.94 18.86
C PHE A 155 -3.91 4.44 17.80
N ALA A 156 -4.53 3.53 17.03
CA ALA A 156 -5.56 3.89 16.07
C ALA A 156 -6.81 4.46 16.76
N ALA A 157 -7.26 3.85 17.86
CA ALA A 157 -8.39 4.35 18.65
C ALA A 157 -8.10 5.72 19.26
N GLU A 158 -6.89 5.93 19.80
CA GLU A 158 -6.46 7.22 20.32
C GLU A 158 -6.46 8.31 19.24
N LEU A 159 -5.85 8.03 18.08
CA LEU A 159 -5.82 8.98 16.97
C LEU A 159 -7.21 9.27 16.41
N TRP A 160 -8.10 8.28 16.41
CA TRP A 160 -9.50 8.43 16.02
C TRP A 160 -10.23 9.39 16.96
N ASN A 161 -10.13 9.16 18.28
CA ASN A 161 -10.78 10.01 19.28
C ASN A 161 -10.26 11.46 19.21
N LEU A 162 -8.95 11.63 19.06
CA LEU A 162 -8.33 12.95 18.87
C LEU A 162 -8.87 13.64 17.60
N ALA A 163 -9.07 12.88 16.52
CA ALA A 163 -9.55 13.44 15.26
C ALA A 163 -11.05 13.72 15.26
N GLU A 164 -11.82 13.04 16.11
CA GLU A 164 -13.21 13.41 16.38
C GLU A 164 -13.29 14.79 17.05
N ASP A 165 -12.37 15.06 17.97
CA ASP A 165 -12.18 16.37 18.61
C ASP A 165 -11.42 17.38 17.72
N SER A 166 -11.26 17.08 16.41
CA SER A 166 -10.42 17.80 15.42
C SER A 166 -10.44 19.33 15.48
N PRO A 167 -11.57 20.02 15.73
CA PRO A 167 -11.56 21.49 15.83
C PRO A 167 -10.68 22.02 16.96
N SER A 168 -10.46 21.24 18.02
CA SER A 168 -9.72 21.65 19.23
C SER A 168 -8.22 21.36 19.16
N ILE A 169 -7.79 20.48 18.24
CA ILE A 169 -6.40 20.09 18.11
C ILE A 169 -5.71 21.00 17.11
N ASP A 170 -4.74 21.78 17.60
CA ASP A 170 -4.01 22.76 16.78
C ASP A 170 -3.35 22.13 15.56
N LEU A 171 -2.85 20.89 15.68
CA LEU A 171 -2.27 20.15 14.55
C LEU A 171 -3.29 19.91 13.44
N PHE A 172 -4.47 19.39 13.77
CA PHE A 172 -5.51 19.07 12.80
C PHE A 172 -6.10 20.33 12.19
N ARG A 173 -6.26 21.39 12.98
CA ARG A 173 -6.64 22.71 12.48
C ARG A 173 -5.59 23.30 11.53
N HIS A 174 -4.30 23.28 11.92
CA HIS A 174 -3.21 23.85 11.13
C HIS A 174 -3.04 23.13 9.79
N TYR A 175 -3.16 21.80 9.78
CA TYR A 175 -3.06 20.99 8.56
C TYR A 175 -4.41 20.71 7.88
N GLY A 176 -5.49 21.31 8.35
CA GLY A 176 -6.84 21.19 7.77
C GLY A 176 -7.33 19.75 7.67
N ILE A 177 -6.95 18.88 8.62
CA ILE A 177 -7.34 17.46 8.69
C ILE A 177 -8.80 17.37 9.13
N ASN A 178 -9.64 16.87 8.22
CA ASN A 178 -11.10 16.89 8.35
C ASN A 178 -11.75 15.57 7.91
N PHE A 179 -10.95 14.54 7.64
CA PHE A 179 -11.39 13.22 7.27
C PHE A 179 -10.47 12.19 7.92
N VAL A 180 -11.07 11.15 8.51
CA VAL A 180 -10.37 10.01 9.08
C VAL A 180 -11.11 8.75 8.68
N ALA A 181 -10.37 7.71 8.29
CA ALA A 181 -10.92 6.40 7.99
C ALA A 181 -9.91 5.32 8.38
N PHE A 182 -10.40 4.12 8.69
CA PHE A 182 -9.54 2.94 8.71
C PHE A 182 -8.96 2.68 7.32
N PRO A 183 -7.73 2.13 7.23
CA PRO A 183 -7.16 1.78 5.94
C PRO A 183 -8.03 0.78 5.18
N GLU A 184 -8.01 0.85 3.86
CA GLU A 184 -8.64 -0.17 3.02
C GLU A 184 -7.93 -1.51 3.27
N PRO A 185 -8.67 -2.63 3.37
CA PRO A 185 -8.06 -3.94 3.58
C PRO A 185 -7.11 -4.27 2.42
N ASN A 186 -5.91 -4.74 2.75
CA ASN A 186 -5.02 -5.33 1.75
C ASN A 186 -5.70 -6.60 1.21
N PHE A 187 -5.97 -6.60 -0.10
CA PHE A 187 -6.41 -7.81 -0.79
C PHE A 187 -5.20 -8.72 -0.99
N ASP A 188 -4.94 -9.58 -0.02
CA ASP A 188 -4.02 -10.70 -0.22
C ASP A 188 -4.78 -11.90 -0.79
N VAL A 189 -4.11 -12.66 -1.64
CA VAL A 189 -4.70 -13.84 -2.27
C VAL A 189 -4.24 -15.06 -1.48
N ASP A 190 -5.18 -15.74 -0.83
CA ASP A 190 -4.90 -17.02 -0.19
C ASP A 190 -4.68 -18.10 -1.27
N PHE A 191 -3.41 -18.41 -1.55
CA PHE A 191 -3.01 -19.38 -2.56
C PHE A 191 -3.17 -20.82 -2.05
N THR A 192 -4.39 -21.37 -2.15
CA THR A 192 -4.65 -22.80 -1.92
C THR A 192 -4.16 -23.69 -3.07
N ARG A 193 -3.97 -23.11 -4.26
CA ARG A 193 -3.46 -23.77 -5.47
C ARG A 193 -2.52 -22.86 -6.25
N PHE A 194 -1.46 -23.41 -6.81
CA PHE A 194 -0.55 -22.70 -7.71
C PHE A 194 -0.20 -23.54 -8.93
N GLY A 195 -0.36 -22.97 -10.14
CA GLY A 195 -0.04 -23.68 -11.39
C GLY A 195 -0.85 -24.97 -11.62
N GLY A 196 -2.04 -25.08 -11.02
CA GLY A 196 -2.89 -26.28 -11.08
C GLY A 196 -2.57 -27.37 -10.04
N MET A 197 -1.59 -27.14 -9.16
CA MET A 197 -1.25 -28.04 -8.06
C MET A 197 -1.80 -27.53 -6.72
N GLU A 198 -2.24 -28.45 -5.87
CA GLU A 198 -2.59 -28.12 -4.47
C GLU A 198 -1.35 -27.86 -3.64
N ILE A 199 -1.45 -26.86 -2.78
CA ILE A 199 -0.42 -26.53 -1.80
C ILE A 199 -0.84 -27.19 -0.50
N SER A 200 -0.12 -28.23 -0.08
CA SER A 200 -0.36 -28.84 1.23
C SER A 200 0.10 -27.90 2.35
N GLU A 201 -0.56 -27.98 3.50
CA GLU A 201 -0.23 -27.18 4.68
C GLU A 201 1.23 -27.37 5.12
N ALA A 202 1.71 -28.62 5.17
CA ALA A 202 3.12 -28.93 5.45
C ALA A 202 4.10 -28.30 4.44
N HIS A 203 3.69 -28.13 3.18
CA HIS A 203 4.54 -27.48 2.18
C HIS A 203 4.52 -25.95 2.32
N ALA A 204 3.38 -25.37 2.70
CA ALA A 204 3.27 -23.96 3.02
C ALA A 204 4.10 -23.60 4.26
N GLU A 205 4.03 -24.40 5.33
CA GLU A 205 4.84 -24.23 6.55
C GLU A 205 6.34 -24.32 6.24
N MET A 206 6.78 -25.35 5.51
CA MET A 206 8.18 -25.49 5.10
C MET A 206 8.69 -24.28 4.30
N LEU A 207 7.85 -23.70 3.44
CA LEU A 207 8.22 -22.49 2.68
C LEU A 207 8.27 -21.25 3.56
N LYS A 208 7.36 -21.13 4.53
CA LYS A 208 7.34 -20.05 5.52
C LYS A 208 8.60 -20.07 6.39
N ASP A 209 8.94 -21.21 6.99
CA ASP A 209 10.13 -21.39 7.83
C ASP A 209 11.41 -21.00 7.07
N ARG A 210 11.48 -21.37 5.78
CA ARG A 210 12.63 -21.04 4.94
C ARG A 210 12.79 -19.54 4.70
N GLU A 211 11.69 -18.79 4.59
CA GLU A 211 11.72 -17.33 4.44
C GLU A 211 12.00 -16.62 5.76
N GLU A 212 11.45 -17.10 6.89
CA GLU A 212 11.76 -16.57 8.23
C GLU A 212 13.26 -16.63 8.54
N VAL A 213 13.92 -17.75 8.22
CA VAL A 213 15.38 -17.90 8.38
C VAL A 213 16.15 -16.90 7.50
N LYS A 214 15.66 -16.57 6.30
CA LYS A 214 16.31 -15.55 5.45
C LYS A 214 16.14 -14.15 6.02
N MET A 215 14.96 -13.81 6.53
CA MET A 215 14.68 -12.51 7.13
C MET A 215 15.52 -12.28 8.39
N MET A 216 15.63 -13.27 9.28
CA MET A 216 16.51 -13.20 10.45
C MET A 216 17.98 -12.94 10.07
N ASN A 217 18.47 -13.55 9.01
CA ASN A 217 19.84 -13.33 8.54
C ASN A 217 20.05 -11.94 7.91
N ALA A 218 19.02 -11.41 7.23
CA ALA A 218 19.07 -10.06 6.67
C ALA A 218 19.05 -8.98 7.78
N ASP A 219 18.26 -9.21 8.83
CA ASP A 219 18.20 -8.31 9.98
C ASP A 219 19.52 -8.30 10.76
N LEU A 220 20.13 -9.47 10.99
CA LEU A 220 21.48 -9.58 11.57
C LEU A 220 22.54 -8.83 10.74
N TYR A 221 22.45 -8.88 9.41
CA TYR A 221 23.36 -8.13 8.54
C TYR A 221 23.17 -6.61 8.67
N LEU A 222 21.92 -6.15 8.72
CA LEU A 222 21.59 -4.74 8.88
C LEU A 222 21.96 -4.19 10.26
N GLU A 223 21.82 -4.98 11.33
CA GLU A 223 22.25 -4.59 12.69
C GLU A 223 23.78 -4.54 12.84
N SER A 224 24.52 -5.25 11.97
CA SER A 224 25.98 -5.27 11.97
C SER A 224 26.66 -4.14 11.16
N LEU A 225 25.88 -3.36 10.42
CA LEU A 225 26.30 -2.19 9.64
C LEU A 225 26.11 -0.89 10.43
#